data_AF-A0AAD5L4H9-F1
#
_entry.id   AF-A0AAD5L4H9-F1
#
_cell.length_a   1.000
_cell.length_b   1.000
_cell.length_c   1.000
_cell.angle_alpha   90.00
_cell.angle_beta   90.00
_cell.angle_gamma   90.00
#
_symmetry.space_group_name_H-M   'P 1'
#
loop_
_entity.id
_entity.type
_entity.pdbx_description
1 polymer ?
#
loop_
_entity_poly.entity_id
_entity_poly.type
_entity_poly.pdbx_seq_one_letter_code
_entity_poly.pdbx_strand_id
1 'polypeptide(L)'
;MNTTLVELTRRGRANHSGHPDDEDRGSISRRRINVSSLEQLQTEMSFRNLISWRSKWNDLYILEHLSEFPSTEQVAALRLVLSTGMLQLTEMVLNVRPSGTLTPDTVLEKIQQYLLKQRSVAFDRVQFHECNQVAGQSFDLYYIRLQRIAVCAELGSTCWDTRMTTRIMSGIRDQETRKKLLAISPFPSLPVTVELRRSEEAAGANELLFRHPQRSAPSQWTSNELQILRRW
;
A
#
# COMPACT_ATOMS: atom_id res chain seq x y z
N MET A 1 66.03 -51.98 -3.73
CA MET A 1 66.76 -53.26 -3.55
C MET A 1 66.30 -53.89 -2.24
N ASN A 2 65.83 -55.15 -2.33
CA ASN A 2 65.50 -56.15 -1.29
C ASN A 2 64.30 -55.86 -0.34
N THR A 3 63.15 -56.58 -0.37
CA THR A 3 62.85 -58.04 -0.16
C THR A 3 63.16 -58.41 1.31
N THR A 4 62.27 -58.86 2.22
CA THR A 4 61.27 -59.98 2.28
C THR A 4 60.60 -59.87 3.68
N LEU A 5 59.27 -59.88 3.91
CA LEU A 5 58.27 -60.97 3.99
C LEU A 5 58.56 -62.10 5.01
N VAL A 6 57.59 -62.34 5.93
CA VAL A 6 57.03 -63.62 6.49
C VAL A 6 56.32 -63.29 7.84
N GLU A 7 54.98 -63.24 7.95
CA GLU A 7 53.99 -64.35 8.23
C GLU A 7 54.14 -64.96 9.65
N LEU A 8 53.13 -65.15 10.54
CA LEU A 8 51.78 -65.71 10.44
C LEU A 8 50.87 -65.40 11.68
N THR A 9 49.59 -65.11 11.41
CA THR A 9 48.34 -65.78 11.87
C THR A 9 47.98 -65.97 13.37
N ARG A 10 46.85 -65.38 13.79
CA ARG A 10 45.70 -66.14 14.36
C ARG A 10 44.34 -65.43 14.25
N ARG A 11 43.35 -66.22 13.80
CA ARG A 11 41.92 -65.94 13.58
C ARG A 11 41.18 -65.32 14.77
N GLY A 12 40.14 -64.52 14.46
CA GLY A 12 38.90 -64.56 15.23
C GLY A 12 37.94 -63.37 15.10
N ARG A 13 36.85 -63.60 14.36
CA ARG A 13 35.49 -63.03 14.53
C ARG A 13 35.15 -61.73 13.79
N ALA A 14 34.38 -61.91 12.71
CA ALA A 14 33.47 -60.91 12.17
C ALA A 14 32.37 -60.59 13.19
N ASN A 15 31.99 -59.32 13.28
CA ASN A 15 30.59 -58.90 13.37
C ASN A 15 30.46 -57.44 12.95
N HIS A 16 29.57 -57.21 11.99
CA HIS A 16 29.03 -55.94 11.53
C HIS A 16 28.46 -55.11 12.68
N SER A 17 28.80 -53.82 12.76
CA SER A 17 27.89 -52.69 13.02
C SER A 17 28.69 -51.41 12.74
N GLY A 18 28.46 -50.68 11.65
CA GLY A 18 27.51 -49.57 11.63
C GLY A 18 28.24 -48.35 11.08
N HIS A 19 28.11 -48.12 9.78
CA HIS A 19 28.55 -46.89 9.11
C HIS A 19 27.54 -45.79 9.45
N PRO A 20 27.96 -44.62 9.95
CA PRO A 20 27.04 -43.50 10.14
C PRO A 20 26.92 -42.77 8.79
N ASP A 21 26.15 -43.37 7.88
CA ASP A 21 25.70 -42.69 6.67
C ASP A 21 24.31 -42.12 6.89
N ASP A 22 24.12 -40.96 6.28
CA ASP A 22 22.90 -40.21 6.10
C ASP A 22 22.40 -39.46 7.34
N GLU A 23 23.08 -38.33 7.61
CA GLU A 23 22.38 -37.11 8.00
C GLU A 23 21.19 -36.92 7.05
N ASP A 24 20.00 -37.24 7.56
CA ASP A 24 18.72 -36.77 7.07
C ASP A 24 18.73 -35.23 7.13
N ARG A 25 19.40 -34.61 6.16
CA ARG A 25 19.08 -33.24 5.73
C ARG A 25 17.70 -33.33 5.12
N GLY A 26 16.70 -33.32 6.01
CA GLY A 26 15.33 -33.04 5.64
C GLY A 26 15.37 -31.83 4.72
N SER A 27 15.12 -32.08 3.43
CA SER A 27 14.99 -31.03 2.44
C SER A 27 13.80 -30.21 2.89
N ILE A 28 14.06 -29.10 3.59
CA ILE A 28 13.03 -28.13 3.94
C ILE A 28 12.51 -27.65 2.60
N SER A 29 11.41 -28.27 2.16
CA SER A 29 10.71 -27.91 0.94
C SER A 29 10.15 -26.51 1.14
N ARG A 30 10.98 -25.50 0.84
CA ARG A 30 10.60 -24.09 0.95
C ARG A 30 9.35 -23.87 0.11
N ARG A 31 8.35 -23.25 0.72
CA ARG A 31 7.09 -22.88 0.06
C ARG A 31 7.42 -22.03 -1.17
N ARG A 32 6.76 -22.31 -2.30
CA ARG A 32 6.89 -21.49 -3.50
C ARG A 32 6.28 -20.11 -3.25
N ILE A 33 7.02 -19.07 -3.62
CA ILE A 33 6.55 -17.68 -3.55
C ILE A 33 5.39 -17.51 -4.54
N ASN A 34 4.24 -17.05 -4.04
CA ASN A 34 3.09 -16.72 -4.88
C ASN A 34 2.92 -15.19 -4.99
N VAL A 35 3.14 -14.66 -6.19
CA VAL A 35 2.97 -13.23 -6.49
C VAL A 35 1.71 -12.89 -7.30
N SER A 36 0.87 -13.89 -7.61
CA SER A 36 -0.26 -13.73 -8.54
C SER A 36 -1.37 -12.81 -8.03
N SER A 37 -1.43 -12.56 -6.71
CA SER A 37 -2.39 -11.66 -6.07
C SER A 37 -2.06 -10.18 -6.28
N LEU A 38 -0.85 -9.84 -6.75
CA LEU A 38 -0.41 -8.47 -6.94
C LEU A 38 -0.46 -8.07 -8.42
N GLU A 39 -1.18 -6.98 -8.69
CA GLU A 39 -1.20 -6.34 -10.02
C GLU A 39 0.20 -5.89 -10.43
N GLN A 40 0.53 -6.00 -11.71
CA GLN A 40 1.86 -5.60 -12.19
C GLN A 40 2.08 -4.08 -12.08
N LEU A 41 3.30 -3.70 -11.70
CA LEU A 41 3.78 -2.32 -11.75
C LEU A 41 4.02 -1.90 -13.22
N GLN A 42 3.15 -1.05 -13.73
CA GLN A 42 3.20 -0.54 -15.11
C GLN A 42 4.25 0.58 -15.28
N THR A 43 4.77 0.74 -16.49
CA THR A 43 5.81 1.74 -16.83
C THR A 43 5.30 3.17 -16.68
N GLU A 44 4.08 3.41 -17.16
CA GLU A 44 3.35 4.68 -17.17
C GLU A 44 2.70 5.00 -15.81
N MET A 45 3.09 4.29 -14.74
CA MET A 45 2.53 4.52 -13.42
C MET A 45 2.94 5.88 -12.86
N SER A 46 1.96 6.66 -12.40
CA SER A 46 2.25 7.90 -11.66
C SER A 46 2.92 7.61 -10.31
N PHE A 47 3.77 8.52 -9.84
CA PHE A 47 4.37 8.43 -8.49
C PHE A 47 3.33 8.18 -7.39
N ARG A 48 2.14 8.79 -7.49
CA ARG A 48 1.04 8.59 -6.52
C ARG A 48 0.50 7.17 -6.52
N ASN A 49 0.50 6.49 -7.66
CA ASN A 49 0.05 5.11 -7.78
C ASN A 49 1.15 4.15 -7.31
N LEU A 50 2.43 4.52 -7.51
CA LEU A 50 3.56 3.75 -6.98
C LEU A 50 3.49 3.62 -5.46
N ILE A 51 3.14 4.69 -4.72
CA ILE A 51 3.01 4.62 -3.26
C ILE A 51 1.95 3.58 -2.84
N SER A 52 0.78 3.61 -3.48
CA SER A 52 -0.28 2.63 -3.21
C SER A 52 0.13 1.21 -3.58
N TRP A 53 0.82 1.05 -4.71
CA TRP A 53 1.34 -0.24 -5.15
C TRP A 53 2.42 -0.79 -4.19
N ARG A 54 3.33 0.07 -3.71
CA ARG A 54 4.37 -0.30 -2.73
C ARG A 54 3.77 -0.78 -1.42
N SER A 55 2.65 -0.20 -0.99
CA SER A 55 1.90 -0.71 0.17
C SER A 55 1.44 -2.15 -0.06
N LYS A 56 0.82 -2.44 -1.22
CA LYS A 56 0.39 -3.81 -1.57
C LYS A 56 1.58 -4.78 -1.66
N TRP A 57 2.72 -4.32 -2.18
CA TRP A 57 3.96 -5.10 -2.19
C TRP A 57 4.44 -5.43 -0.78
N ASN A 58 4.42 -4.46 0.15
CA ASN A 58 4.82 -4.70 1.54
C ASN A 58 3.90 -5.72 2.23
N ASP A 59 2.59 -5.64 1.98
CA ASP A 59 1.63 -6.64 2.49
C ASP A 59 1.94 -8.03 1.94
N LEU A 60 2.22 -8.14 0.63
CA LEU A 60 2.64 -9.39 0.00
C LEU A 60 3.96 -9.91 0.57
N TYR A 61 4.92 -9.03 0.80
CA TYR A 61 6.22 -9.35 1.36
C TYR A 61 6.09 -10.01 2.74
N ILE A 62 5.16 -9.52 3.55
CA ILE A 62 4.83 -10.10 4.85
C ILE A 62 4.11 -11.44 4.68
N LEU A 63 3.07 -11.50 3.85
CA LEU A 63 2.23 -12.70 3.67
C LEU A 63 2.99 -13.90 3.10
N GLU A 64 3.95 -13.65 2.21
CA GLU A 64 4.78 -14.69 1.59
C GLU A 64 6.11 -14.91 2.35
N HIS A 65 6.27 -14.30 3.53
CA HIS A 65 7.46 -14.44 4.38
C HIS A 65 8.77 -14.18 3.64
N LEU A 66 8.77 -13.20 2.74
CA LEU A 66 9.88 -12.97 1.81
C LEU A 66 11.21 -12.66 2.53
N SER A 67 11.16 -12.13 3.76
CA SER A 67 12.35 -11.90 4.59
C SER A 67 13.15 -13.15 4.91
N GLU A 68 12.54 -14.35 4.85
CA GLU A 68 13.22 -15.63 5.10
C GLU A 68 13.98 -16.15 3.88
N PHE A 69 13.73 -15.57 2.71
CA PHE A 69 14.38 -15.95 1.45
C PHE A 69 15.68 -15.18 1.22
N PRO A 70 16.65 -15.74 0.48
CA PRO A 70 17.82 -14.99 0.04
C PRO A 70 17.43 -13.73 -0.74
N SER A 71 18.23 -12.66 -0.62
CA SER A 71 17.97 -11.37 -1.28
C SER A 71 17.75 -11.50 -2.80
N THR A 72 18.44 -12.44 -3.44
CA THR A 72 18.28 -12.76 -4.86
C THR A 72 16.88 -13.29 -5.19
N GLU A 73 16.31 -14.15 -4.35
CA GLU A 73 14.96 -14.71 -4.50
C GLU A 73 13.90 -13.64 -4.22
N GLN A 74 14.13 -12.78 -3.22
CA GLN A 74 13.25 -11.63 -2.93
C GLN A 74 13.18 -10.67 -4.12
N VAL A 75 14.34 -10.33 -4.71
CA VAL A 75 14.40 -9.46 -5.91
C VAL A 75 13.79 -10.16 -7.11
N ALA A 76 13.95 -11.47 -7.26
CA ALA A 76 13.29 -12.22 -8.32
C ALA A 76 11.77 -12.17 -8.18
N ALA A 77 11.22 -12.32 -6.97
CA ALA A 77 9.80 -12.17 -6.70
C ALA A 77 9.30 -10.76 -7.06
N LEU A 78 10.06 -9.71 -6.71
CA LEU A 78 9.72 -8.34 -7.11
C LEU A 78 9.68 -8.19 -8.63
N ARG A 79 10.65 -8.76 -9.34
CA ARG A 79 10.73 -8.67 -10.81
C ARG A 79 9.54 -9.34 -11.49
N LEU A 80 8.97 -10.40 -10.92
CA LEU A 80 7.79 -11.07 -11.48
C LEU A 80 6.52 -10.20 -11.44
N VAL A 81 6.46 -9.20 -10.57
CA VAL A 81 5.35 -8.25 -10.46
C VAL A 81 5.63 -6.92 -11.15
N LEU A 82 6.72 -6.81 -11.91
CA LEU A 82 6.96 -5.68 -12.80
C LEU A 82 6.45 -6.02 -14.19
N SER A 83 5.79 -5.06 -14.85
CA SER A 83 5.48 -5.17 -16.28
C SER A 83 6.77 -5.29 -17.10
N THR A 84 6.67 -5.83 -18.33
CA THR A 84 7.83 -5.95 -19.24
C THR A 84 8.55 -4.62 -19.44
N GLY A 85 7.81 -3.52 -19.62
CA GLY A 85 8.41 -2.19 -19.79
C GLY A 85 9.10 -1.68 -18.51
N MET A 86 8.52 -1.96 -17.33
CA MET A 86 9.14 -1.59 -16.06
C MET A 86 10.42 -2.41 -15.79
N LEU A 87 10.45 -3.69 -16.18
CA LEU A 87 11.66 -4.51 -16.14
C LEU A 87 12.77 -3.89 -16.99
N GLN A 88 12.48 -3.56 -18.25
CA GLN A 88 13.44 -2.90 -19.14
C GLN A 88 13.93 -1.57 -18.57
N LEU A 89 13.04 -0.76 -18.00
CA LEU A 89 13.39 0.49 -17.33
C LEU A 89 14.35 0.23 -16.16
N THR A 90 14.05 -0.74 -15.29
CA THR A 90 14.91 -1.07 -14.15
C THR A 90 16.30 -1.53 -14.58
N GLU A 91 16.39 -2.39 -15.60
CA GLU A 91 17.65 -2.97 -16.06
C GLU A 91 18.49 -1.98 -16.88
N MET A 92 17.87 -1.31 -17.84
CA MET A 92 18.57 -0.52 -18.85
C MET A 92 18.74 0.93 -18.44
N VAL A 93 17.78 1.51 -17.71
CA VAL A 93 17.82 2.94 -17.31
C VAL A 93 18.35 3.09 -15.88
N LEU A 94 17.87 2.27 -14.95
CA LEU A 94 18.27 2.37 -13.53
C LEU A 94 19.50 1.53 -13.17
N ASN A 95 20.02 0.79 -14.16
CA ASN A 95 21.17 -0.10 -14.02
C ASN A 95 21.02 -1.08 -12.84
N VAL A 96 19.80 -1.58 -12.63
CA VAL A 96 19.49 -2.61 -11.64
C VAL A 96 19.69 -3.97 -12.30
N ARG A 97 20.91 -4.49 -12.22
CA ARG A 97 21.23 -5.86 -12.66
C ARG A 97 21.06 -6.84 -11.50
N PRO A 98 20.66 -8.09 -11.75
CA PRO A 98 20.63 -9.11 -10.70
C PRO A 98 22.03 -9.29 -10.09
N SER A 99 22.31 -8.64 -8.97
CA SER A 99 23.49 -8.82 -8.16
C SER A 99 23.06 -9.30 -6.78
N GLY A 100 23.90 -10.11 -6.11
CA GLY A 100 23.56 -10.68 -4.80
C GLY A 100 23.40 -9.67 -3.66
N THR A 101 23.60 -8.38 -3.93
CA THR A 101 23.58 -7.28 -2.95
C THR A 101 22.31 -6.42 -3.01
N LEU A 102 21.45 -6.60 -4.01
CA LEU A 102 20.22 -5.81 -4.14
C LEU A 102 19.11 -6.38 -3.27
N THR A 103 18.32 -5.50 -2.68
CA THR A 103 17.07 -5.83 -1.98
C THR A 103 15.88 -5.24 -2.74
N PRO A 104 14.65 -5.77 -2.57
CA PRO A 104 13.45 -5.18 -3.16
C PRO A 104 13.31 -3.68 -2.87
N ASP A 105 13.61 -3.25 -1.65
CA ASP A 105 13.54 -1.84 -1.26
C ASP A 105 14.48 -0.95 -2.07
N THR A 106 15.73 -1.38 -2.28
CA THR A 106 16.68 -0.60 -3.09
C THR A 106 16.23 -0.46 -4.54
N VAL A 107 15.56 -1.48 -5.10
CA VAL A 107 14.99 -1.43 -6.45
C VAL A 107 13.81 -0.47 -6.50
N LEU A 108 12.88 -0.58 -5.53
CA LEU A 108 11.71 0.28 -5.44
C LEU A 108 12.06 1.74 -5.19
N GLU A 109 13.08 2.01 -4.38
CA GLU A 109 13.63 3.36 -4.18
C GLU A 109 14.18 3.94 -5.48
N LYS A 110 14.93 3.17 -6.26
CA LYS A 110 15.42 3.64 -7.57
C LYS A 110 14.29 3.97 -8.53
N ILE A 111 13.25 3.12 -8.60
CA ILE A 111 12.04 3.39 -9.41
C ILE A 111 11.35 4.66 -8.91
N GLN A 112 11.19 4.79 -7.59
CA GLN A 112 10.58 5.96 -6.96
C GLN A 112 11.32 7.25 -7.31
N GLN A 113 12.65 7.25 -7.17
CA GLN A 113 13.51 8.39 -7.51
C GLN A 113 13.44 8.73 -8.99
N TYR A 114 13.33 7.74 -9.87
CA TYR A 114 13.15 7.97 -11.30
C TYR A 114 11.82 8.66 -11.61
N LEU A 115 10.71 8.16 -11.06
CA LEU A 115 9.40 8.78 -11.25
C LEU A 115 9.31 10.19 -10.65
N LEU A 116 10.00 10.43 -9.52
CA LEU A 116 10.14 11.77 -8.95
C LEU A 116 10.95 12.69 -9.86
N LYS A 117 12.07 12.23 -10.45
CA LYS A 117 12.85 13.07 -11.37
C LYS A 117 12.08 13.47 -12.63
N GLN A 118 11.15 12.63 -13.09
CA GLN A 118 10.27 12.99 -14.20
C GLN A 118 9.19 13.99 -13.80
N ARG A 119 8.89 14.12 -12.50
CA ARG A 119 7.81 14.94 -11.97
C ARG A 119 8.38 16.11 -11.16
N SER A 120 8.28 17.31 -11.70
CA SER A 120 8.77 18.50 -10.99
C SER A 120 8.10 18.67 -9.62
N VAL A 121 8.88 18.66 -8.53
CA VAL A 121 8.39 18.98 -7.17
C VAL A 121 7.71 20.35 -7.15
N ALA A 122 8.18 21.29 -7.99
CA ALA A 122 7.53 22.60 -8.14
C ALA A 122 6.11 22.46 -8.71
N PHE A 123 5.90 21.59 -9.69
CA PHE A 123 4.58 21.28 -10.21
C PHE A 123 3.66 20.69 -9.14
N ASP A 124 4.17 19.77 -8.31
CA ASP A 124 3.39 19.21 -7.19
C ASP A 124 3.03 20.24 -6.13
N ARG A 125 3.93 21.17 -5.83
CA ARG A 125 3.65 22.30 -4.92
C ARG A 125 2.58 23.22 -5.48
N VAL A 126 2.61 23.53 -6.78
CA VAL A 126 1.55 24.30 -7.45
C VAL A 126 0.22 23.54 -7.37
N GLN A 127 0.21 22.24 -7.73
CA GLN A 127 -1.00 21.41 -7.60
C GLN A 127 -1.53 21.36 -6.17
N PHE A 128 -0.66 21.35 -5.17
CA PHE A 128 -1.07 21.39 -3.77
C PHE A 128 -1.81 22.69 -3.48
N HIS A 129 -1.24 23.83 -3.88
CA HIS A 129 -1.84 25.15 -3.69
C HIS A 129 -3.14 25.36 -4.48
N GLU A 130 -3.31 24.69 -5.61
CA GLU A 130 -4.51 24.79 -6.46
C GLU A 130 -5.54 23.69 -6.17
N CYS A 131 -5.26 22.77 -5.25
CA CYS A 131 -6.16 21.67 -4.93
C CYS A 131 -7.42 22.18 -4.22
N ASN A 132 -8.51 22.28 -4.98
CA ASN A 132 -9.83 22.65 -4.48
C ASN A 132 -10.79 21.45 -4.58
N GLN A 133 -11.76 21.37 -3.67
CA GLN A 133 -12.84 20.38 -3.74
C GLN A 133 -13.67 20.66 -5.01
N VAL A 134 -13.96 19.63 -5.82
CA VAL A 134 -14.76 19.77 -7.05
C VAL A 134 -16.25 19.63 -6.73
N ALA A 135 -17.13 20.07 -7.64
CA ALA A 135 -18.57 19.97 -7.43
C ALA A 135 -19.01 18.50 -7.27
N GLY A 136 -19.88 18.23 -6.29
CA GLY A 136 -20.37 16.88 -5.99
C GLY A 136 -19.34 15.93 -5.35
N GLN A 137 -18.09 16.35 -5.16
CA GLN A 137 -17.08 15.53 -4.50
C GLN A 137 -17.29 15.50 -2.98
N SER A 138 -17.38 14.32 -2.37
CA SER A 138 -17.39 14.18 -0.91
C SER A 138 -16.09 14.69 -0.29
N PHE A 139 -16.13 15.07 0.97
CA PHE A 139 -14.94 15.57 1.64
C PHE A 139 -13.83 14.52 1.70
N ASP A 140 -14.14 13.26 1.97
CA ASP A 140 -13.10 12.22 2.08
C ASP A 140 -12.38 12.00 0.75
N LEU A 141 -13.08 12.02 -0.39
CA LEU A 141 -12.42 11.91 -1.71
C LEU A 141 -11.53 13.13 -2.01
N TYR A 142 -11.95 14.32 -1.58
CA TYR A 142 -11.11 15.52 -1.66
C TYR A 142 -9.87 15.40 -0.76
N TYR A 143 -10.06 14.97 0.48
CA TYR A 143 -9.00 14.85 1.48
C TYR A 143 -7.95 13.79 1.08
N ILE A 144 -8.38 12.63 0.59
CA ILE A 144 -7.49 11.60 0.03
C ILE A 144 -6.66 12.17 -1.13
N ARG A 145 -7.29 12.89 -2.06
CA ARG A 145 -6.57 13.52 -3.18
C ARG A 145 -5.54 14.51 -2.65
N LEU A 146 -5.93 15.37 -1.72
CA LEU A 146 -5.07 16.40 -1.13
C LEU A 146 -3.86 15.78 -0.42
N GLN A 147 -4.06 14.75 0.41
CA GLN A 147 -2.98 14.01 1.07
C GLN A 147 -1.98 13.43 0.06
N ARG A 148 -2.48 12.83 -1.03
CA ARG A 148 -1.61 12.30 -2.09
C ARG A 148 -0.80 13.40 -2.77
N ILE A 149 -1.35 14.60 -2.96
CA ILE A 149 -0.59 15.74 -3.51
C ILE A 149 0.48 16.19 -2.51
N ALA A 150 0.13 16.30 -1.24
CA ALA A 150 1.01 16.76 -0.18
C ALA A 150 2.28 15.90 -0.04
N VAL A 151 2.15 14.57 -0.16
CA VAL A 151 3.32 13.66 -0.15
C VAL A 151 4.24 13.97 -1.34
N CYS A 152 3.68 14.20 -2.54
CA CYS A 152 4.46 14.52 -3.74
C CYS A 152 5.10 15.91 -3.68
N ALA A 153 4.47 16.85 -2.97
CA ALA A 153 4.94 18.22 -2.82
C ALA A 153 6.10 18.37 -1.81
N GLU A 154 6.52 17.25 -1.19
CA GLU A 154 7.57 17.19 -0.16
C GLU A 154 7.33 18.20 0.96
N LEU A 155 6.11 18.24 1.50
CA LEU A 155 5.84 19.08 2.66
C LEU A 155 6.66 18.61 3.86
N GLY A 156 7.37 19.53 4.51
CA GLY A 156 8.17 19.21 5.69
C GLY A 156 7.30 18.72 6.85
N SER A 157 7.77 17.71 7.57
CA SER A 157 7.04 17.05 8.67
C SER A 157 6.54 18.02 9.75
N THR A 158 7.32 19.04 10.08
CA THR A 158 6.99 20.04 11.10
C THR A 158 5.87 21.01 10.70
N CYS A 159 5.63 21.18 9.39
CA CYS A 159 4.62 22.10 8.87
C CYS A 159 3.47 21.38 8.16
N TRP A 160 3.50 20.04 8.12
CA TRP A 160 2.54 19.20 7.41
C TRP A 160 1.11 19.52 7.83
N ASP A 161 0.82 19.42 9.12
CA ASP A 161 -0.52 19.64 9.68
C ASP A 161 -1.01 21.06 9.40
N THR A 162 -0.18 22.07 9.68
CA THR A 162 -0.54 23.47 9.44
C THR A 162 -0.86 23.72 7.97
N ARG A 163 -0.02 23.24 7.03
CA ARG A 163 -0.24 23.44 5.59
C ARG A 163 -1.45 22.66 5.09
N MET A 164 -1.67 21.44 5.58
CA MET A 164 -2.87 20.66 5.27
C MET A 164 -4.13 21.35 5.76
N THR A 165 -4.16 21.82 7.01
CA THR A 165 -5.29 22.57 7.59
C THR A 165 -5.58 23.83 6.78
N THR A 166 -4.58 24.67 6.51
CA THR A 166 -4.74 25.88 5.70
C THR A 166 -5.29 25.54 4.31
N ARG A 167 -4.83 24.45 3.70
CA ARG A 167 -5.28 24.03 2.37
C ARG A 167 -6.70 23.46 2.38
N ILE A 168 -7.12 22.78 3.44
CA ILE A 168 -8.52 22.38 3.63
C ILE A 168 -9.39 23.62 3.74
N MET A 169 -9.07 24.55 4.66
CA MET A 169 -9.86 25.77 4.89
C MET A 169 -10.05 26.57 3.60
N SER A 170 -8.97 26.76 2.82
CA SER A 170 -9.02 27.51 1.57
C SER A 170 -9.61 26.73 0.39
N GLY A 171 -9.50 25.40 0.38
CA GLY A 171 -9.88 24.56 -0.76
C GLY A 171 -11.25 23.89 -0.69
N ILE A 172 -11.92 23.83 0.47
CA ILE A 172 -13.29 23.30 0.57
C ILE A 172 -14.29 24.18 -0.17
N ARG A 173 -15.35 23.60 -0.73
CA ARG A 173 -16.40 24.37 -1.43
C ARG A 173 -17.42 25.01 -0.50
N ASP A 174 -17.69 24.37 0.62
CA ASP A 174 -18.69 24.82 1.58
C ASP A 174 -18.23 26.11 2.27
N GLN A 175 -18.93 27.20 1.96
CA GLN A 175 -18.63 28.53 2.50
C GLN A 175 -18.99 28.65 3.98
N GLU A 176 -20.04 27.97 4.44
CA GLU A 176 -20.48 28.04 5.84
C GLU A 176 -19.51 27.29 6.73
N THR A 177 -19.12 26.06 6.36
CA THR A 177 -18.06 25.35 7.08
C THR A 177 -16.73 26.10 7.02
N ARG A 178 -16.40 26.77 5.91
CA ARG A 178 -15.19 27.62 5.83
C ARG A 178 -15.24 28.77 6.84
N LYS A 179 -16.38 29.47 6.95
CA LYS A 179 -16.55 30.54 7.95
C LYS A 179 -16.38 30.00 9.37
N LYS A 180 -16.98 28.85 9.68
CA LYS A 180 -16.83 28.18 10.99
C LYS A 180 -15.36 27.89 11.30
N LEU A 181 -14.62 27.30 10.35
CA LEU A 181 -13.19 27.02 10.50
C LEU A 181 -12.35 28.29 10.72
N LEU A 182 -12.63 29.36 9.99
CA LEU A 182 -11.93 30.64 10.12
C LEU A 182 -12.19 31.34 11.46
N ALA A 183 -13.30 31.03 12.14
CA ALA A 183 -13.65 31.57 13.45
C ALA A 183 -12.95 30.85 14.62
N ILE A 184 -12.35 29.68 14.39
CA ILE A 184 -11.66 28.92 15.45
C ILE A 184 -10.36 29.63 15.83
N SER A 185 -10.22 29.96 17.11
CA SER A 185 -9.02 30.54 17.70
C SER A 185 -8.71 29.83 19.03
N PRO A 186 -7.46 29.36 19.26
CA PRO A 186 -6.30 29.42 18.36
C PRO A 186 -6.45 28.55 17.09
N PHE A 187 -5.50 28.65 16.15
CA PHE A 187 -5.52 27.94 14.87
C PHE A 187 -5.80 26.43 15.06
N PRO A 188 -6.78 25.84 14.35
CA PRO A 188 -7.20 24.47 14.59
C PRO A 188 -6.14 23.45 14.17
N SER A 189 -6.09 22.33 14.90
CA SER A 189 -5.29 21.18 14.47
C SER A 189 -5.91 20.51 13.23
N LEU A 190 -5.11 19.71 12.52
CA LEU A 190 -5.58 18.96 11.36
C LEU A 190 -6.72 17.98 11.71
N PRO A 191 -6.64 17.20 12.81
CA PRO A 191 -7.75 16.32 13.20
C PRO A 191 -9.07 17.07 13.47
N VAL A 192 -9.02 18.21 14.17
CA VAL A 192 -10.20 19.03 14.45
C VAL A 192 -10.83 19.55 13.17
N THR A 193 -10.00 20.00 12.22
CA THR A 193 -10.46 20.51 10.92
C THR A 193 -11.15 19.43 10.10
N VAL A 194 -10.57 18.22 10.05
CA VAL A 194 -11.12 17.06 9.33
C VAL A 194 -12.44 16.63 9.95
N GLU A 195 -12.49 16.53 11.29
CA GLU A 195 -13.69 16.08 12.00
C GLU A 195 -14.85 17.06 11.83
N LEU A 196 -14.59 18.37 11.99
CA LEU A 196 -15.62 19.38 11.76
C LEU A 196 -16.18 19.27 10.34
N ARG A 197 -15.32 19.10 9.33
CA ARG A 197 -15.77 19.03 7.95
C ARG A 197 -16.59 17.77 7.67
N ARG A 198 -16.26 16.64 8.28
CA ARG A 198 -17.06 15.41 8.19
C ARG A 198 -18.41 15.57 8.88
N SER A 199 -18.42 16.14 10.08
CA SER A 199 -19.63 16.43 10.85
C SER A 199 -20.60 17.35 10.09
N GLU A 200 -20.10 18.41 9.46
CA GLU A 200 -20.91 19.33 8.65
C GLU A 200 -21.44 18.65 7.36
N GLU A 201 -20.65 17.77 6.71
CA GLU A 201 -21.14 17.00 5.57
C GLU A 201 -22.31 16.10 5.95
N ALA A 202 -22.16 15.39 7.07
CA ALA A 202 -23.17 14.48 7.59
C ALA A 202 -24.42 15.25 8.02
N ALA A 203 -24.26 16.40 8.69
CA ALA A 203 -25.39 17.24 9.09
C ALA A 203 -26.18 17.74 7.87
N GLY A 204 -25.50 18.22 6.82
CA GLY A 204 -26.15 18.64 5.58
C GLY A 204 -26.86 17.49 4.86
N ALA A 205 -26.25 16.31 4.79
CA ALA A 205 -26.89 15.11 4.23
C ALA A 205 -28.13 14.69 5.03
N ASN A 206 -28.05 14.72 6.36
CA ASN A 206 -29.16 14.40 7.26
C ASN A 206 -30.30 15.41 7.14
N GLU A 207 -30.00 16.70 7.01
CA GLU A 207 -31.01 17.74 6.80
C GLU A 207 -31.79 17.52 5.50
N LEU A 208 -31.12 17.11 4.42
CA LEU A 208 -31.79 16.76 3.17
C LEU A 208 -32.73 15.55 3.33
N LEU A 209 -32.37 14.56 4.15
CA LEU A 209 -33.24 13.43 4.49
C LEU A 209 -34.48 13.89 5.30
N PHE A 210 -34.34 14.87 6.20
CA PHE A 210 -35.49 15.43 6.92
C PHE A 210 -36.43 16.25 6.02
N ARG A 211 -35.88 16.98 5.05
CA ARG A 211 -36.68 17.79 4.09
C ARG A 211 -37.36 16.91 3.04
N HIS A 212 -36.74 15.77 2.71
CA HIS A 212 -37.28 14.78 1.80
C HIS A 212 -37.31 13.42 2.50
N PRO A 213 -38.20 13.24 3.50
CA PRO A 213 -38.41 11.93 4.08
C PRO A 213 -38.82 11.04 2.90
N GLN A 214 -38.06 9.97 2.70
CA GLN A 214 -38.20 9.10 1.54
C GLN A 214 -39.67 8.91 1.17
N ARG A 215 -40.04 9.20 -0.09
CA ARG A 215 -41.24 8.65 -0.73
C ARG A 215 -41.03 7.15 -0.92
N SER A 216 -40.86 6.43 0.16
CA SER A 216 -40.95 4.98 0.23
C SER A 216 -42.05 4.65 1.22
N ALA A 217 -43.28 5.03 0.86
CA ALA A 217 -44.36 4.11 1.15
C ALA A 217 -44.09 2.87 0.28
N PRO A 218 -43.86 1.68 0.86
CA PRO A 218 -43.92 0.46 0.07
C PRO A 218 -45.31 0.44 -0.57
N SER A 219 -45.38 0.38 -1.90
CA SER A 219 -46.64 0.23 -2.65
C SER A 219 -47.24 -1.18 -2.49
N GLN A 220 -47.08 -1.77 -1.30
CA GLN A 220 -47.52 -3.10 -0.90
C GLN A 220 -47.96 -3.03 0.55
N TRP A 221 -49.02 -2.26 0.82
CA TRP A 221 -49.95 -2.68 1.85
C TRP A 221 -51.11 -3.28 1.09
N THR A 222 -51.23 -4.60 1.12
CA THR A 222 -52.43 -5.22 0.54
C THR A 222 -53.62 -4.79 1.37
N SER A 223 -54.81 -4.73 0.74
CA SER A 223 -56.05 -4.27 1.39
C SER A 223 -56.40 -5.03 2.70
N ASN A 224 -55.73 -6.14 2.98
CA ASN A 224 -55.83 -6.91 4.22
C ASN A 224 -55.08 -6.29 5.41
N GLU A 225 -53.95 -5.61 5.22
CA GLU A 225 -53.15 -5.07 6.34
C GLU A 225 -53.74 -3.77 6.89
N LEU A 226 -54.48 -3.02 6.07
CA LEU A 226 -55.25 -1.85 6.48
C LEU A 226 -56.51 -2.21 7.30
N GLN A 227 -56.97 -3.47 7.28
CA GLN A 227 -58.09 -3.91 8.11
C GLN A 227 -57.67 -4.23 9.56
N ILE A 228 -56.41 -4.59 9.78
CA ILE A 228 -55.90 -4.95 11.12
C ILE A 228 -55.72 -3.70 12.00
N LEU A 229 -55.42 -2.55 11.39
CA LEU A 229 -55.22 -1.28 12.11
C LEU A 229 -56.51 -0.48 12.37
N ARG A 230 -57.67 -0.93 11.90
CA ARG A 230 -58.98 -0.30 12.23
C ARG A 230 -59.71 -0.98 13.39
N ARG A 231 -59.06 -1.93 14.07
CA ARG A 231 -59.65 -2.72 15.17
C ARG A 231 -58.98 -2.50 16.53
N TRP A 232 -58.14 -1.47 16.65
CA TRP A 232 -57.61 -0.97 17.91
C TRP A 232 -57.79 0.55 17.98
#